data_AF-G8PUJ8-F1
#
_entry.id   AF-G8PUJ8-F1
#
_cell.length_a   1.000
_cell.length_b   1.000
_cell.length_c   1.000
_cell.angle_alpha   90.00
_cell.angle_beta   90.00
_cell.angle_gamma   90.00
#
_symmetry.space_group_name_H-M   'P 1'
#
loop_
_entity.id
_entity.type
_entity.pdbx_description
1 polymer ?
#
loop_
_entity_poly.entity_id
_entity_poly.type
_entity_poly.pdbx_seq_one_letter_code
_entity_poly.pdbx_strand_id
1 'polypeptide(L)'
;MIHSPTIRRRILEHNTNRMSHRAIARIFGCSEAEVGDVVKLANAERIVLSGVPVVKGVPLHPVQDPARKLTPQMRLYQALSKEMQSFANETAQKCHVPLTKLFTSNGRKPEDVLCRGCFYYGLSCHFDLGYECIATTCGVSPQVVHRAVRRYCLQVGAPRPSELADTRRAVA
;
A
#
# COMPACT_ATOMS: atom_id res chain seq x y z
N MET A 1 -1.48 34.70 27.63
CA MET A 1 -1.20 33.60 26.67
C MET A 1 0.22 33.77 26.13
N ILE A 2 1.09 32.78 26.31
CA ILE A 2 2.50 32.88 25.89
C ILE A 2 2.59 32.70 24.37
N HIS A 3 3.02 33.72 23.63
CA HIS A 3 3.09 33.68 22.16
C HIS A 3 4.48 33.31 21.61
N SER A 4 5.53 33.46 22.42
CA SER A 4 6.90 33.21 21.98
C SER A 4 7.19 31.71 21.84
N PRO A 5 7.58 31.22 20.64
CA PRO A 5 7.82 29.79 20.41
C PRO A 5 9.04 29.26 21.16
N THR A 6 10.07 30.09 21.38
CA THR A 6 11.27 29.72 22.14
C THR A 6 10.98 29.52 23.62
N ILE A 7 10.11 30.36 24.20
CA ILE A 7 9.69 30.25 25.60
C ILE A 7 8.79 29.02 25.79
N ARG A 8 7.86 28.76 24.85
CA ARG A 8 7.02 27.55 24.86
C ARG A 8 7.86 26.26 24.87
N ARG A 9 8.89 26.19 24.02
CA ARG A 9 9.78 25.03 23.94
C ARG A 9 10.52 24.78 25.26
N ARG A 10 11.09 25.83 25.87
CA ARG A 10 11.79 25.72 27.16
C ARG A 10 10.85 25.29 28.30
N ILE A 11 9.62 25.81 28.31
CA ILE A 11 8.57 25.39 29.25
C ILE A 11 8.28 23.88 29.13
N LEU A 12 8.18 23.35 27.90
CA LEU A 12 7.98 21.93 27.66
C LEU A 12 9.18 21.09 28.09
N GLU A 13 10.41 21.55 27.83
CA GLU A 13 11.65 20.87 28.26
C GLU A 13 11.74 20.77 29.79
N HIS A 14 11.41 21.84 30.53
CA HIS A 14 11.38 21.79 31.99
C HIS A 14 10.27 20.89 32.53
N ASN A 15 9.11 20.86 31.88
CA ASN A 15 8.02 19.96 32.25
C ASN A 15 8.40 18.48 32.01
N THR A 16 9.12 18.16 30.92
CA THR A 16 9.63 16.80 30.67
C THR A 16 10.66 16.35 31.71
N ASN A 17 11.39 17.29 32.31
CA ASN A 17 12.29 17.03 33.44
C ASN A 17 11.57 16.93 34.80
N ARG A 18 10.24 16.71 34.79
CA ARG A 18 9.36 16.54 35.96
C ARG A 18 9.31 17.73 36.92
N MET A 19 9.60 18.92 36.41
CA MET A 19 9.49 20.15 37.19
C MET A 19 8.02 20.55 37.34
N SER A 20 7.61 21.02 38.53
CA SER A 20 6.22 21.42 38.77
C SER A 20 5.84 22.67 37.99
N HIS A 21 4.57 22.77 37.55
CA HIS A 21 4.09 23.93 36.80
C HIS A 21 4.30 25.26 37.56
N ARG A 22 4.21 25.24 38.90
CA ARG A 22 4.51 26.36 39.78
C ARG A 22 5.97 26.83 39.70
N ALA A 23 6.91 25.88 39.66
CA ALA A 23 8.33 26.21 39.53
C ALA A 23 8.65 26.78 38.15
N ILE A 24 8.04 26.22 37.09
CA ILE A 24 8.20 26.71 35.72
C ILE A 24 7.61 28.12 35.56
N ALA A 25 6.41 28.36 36.09
CA ALA A 25 5.74 29.65 36.11
C ALA A 25 6.63 30.76 36.72
N ARG A 26 7.31 30.45 37.83
CA ARG A 26 8.24 31.36 38.49
C ARG A 26 9.47 31.69 37.63
N ILE A 27 10.01 30.73 36.89
CA ILE A 27 11.20 30.93 36.02
C ILE A 27 10.88 31.86 34.85
N PHE A 28 9.71 31.69 34.24
CA PHE A 28 9.33 32.43 33.03
C PHE A 28 8.43 33.64 33.29
N GLY A 29 8.15 33.96 34.57
CA GLY A 29 7.34 35.10 34.98
C GLY A 29 5.91 35.05 34.46
N CYS A 30 5.34 33.84 34.34
CA CYS A 30 3.99 33.61 33.83
C CYS A 30 3.11 32.91 34.86
N SER A 31 1.81 32.81 34.58
CA SER A 31 0.87 32.12 35.48
C SER A 31 0.93 30.60 35.33
N GLU A 32 0.59 29.86 36.39
CA GLU A 32 0.50 28.39 36.34
C GLU A 32 -0.51 27.89 35.30
N ALA A 33 -1.59 28.65 35.09
CA ALA A 33 -2.59 28.39 34.07
C ALA A 33 -1.99 28.46 32.66
N GLU A 34 -1.19 29.49 32.37
CA GLU A 34 -0.52 29.63 31.07
C GLU A 34 0.50 28.53 30.78
N VAL A 35 1.23 28.07 31.82
CA VAL A 35 2.10 26.90 31.71
C VAL A 35 1.27 25.65 31.40
N GLY A 36 0.16 25.45 32.11
CA GLY A 36 -0.77 24.36 31.88
C GLY A 36 -1.35 24.35 30.47
N ASP A 37 -1.70 25.51 29.94
CA ASP A 37 -2.23 25.66 28.58
C ASP A 37 -1.18 25.30 27.53
N VAL A 38 0.08 25.72 27.69
CA VAL A 38 1.18 25.35 26.79
C VAL A 38 1.41 23.83 26.78
N VAL A 39 1.37 23.19 27.96
CA VAL A 39 1.53 21.72 28.08
C VAL A 39 0.33 20.97 27.46
N LYS A 40 -0.90 21.44 27.71
CA LYS A 40 -2.12 20.86 27.12
C LYS A 40 -2.13 21.00 25.60
N LEU A 41 -1.78 22.18 25.08
CA LEU A 41 -1.69 22.45 23.64
C LEU A 41 -0.64 21.56 22.97
N ALA A 42 0.53 21.37 23.56
CA ALA A 42 1.56 20.49 23.00
C ALA A 42 1.13 19.01 22.99
N ASN A 43 0.41 18.56 24.02
CA ASN A 43 -0.16 17.21 24.04
C ASN A 43 -1.29 17.05 23.02
N ALA A 44 -2.11 18.09 22.81
CA ALA A 44 -3.13 18.12 21.77
C ALA A 44 -2.51 18.14 20.36
N GLU A 45 -1.45 18.92 20.12
CA GLU A 45 -0.71 18.93 18.85
C GLU A 45 -0.02 17.59 18.57
N ARG A 46 0.50 16.90 19.60
CA ARG A 46 1.01 15.52 19.47
C ARG A 46 -0.08 14.52 19.05
N ILE A 47 -1.32 14.71 19.51
CA ILE A 47 -2.47 13.90 19.09
C ILE A 47 -2.82 14.20 17.62
N VAL A 48 -2.79 15.47 17.23
CA VAL A 48 -3.09 15.93 15.86
C VAL A 48 -2.01 15.51 14.85
N LEU A 49 -0.74 15.39 15.27
CA LEU A 49 0.36 14.89 14.41
C LEU A 49 0.22 13.39 14.06
N SER A 50 -0.69 12.65 14.70
CA SER A 50 -1.09 11.30 14.25
C SER A 50 -2.26 11.30 13.25
N GLY A 51 -2.82 12.47 12.94
CA GLY A 51 -3.83 12.69 11.88
C GLY A 51 -5.22 12.13 12.17
N VAL A 52 -5.50 11.63 13.38
CA VAL A 52 -6.76 10.92 13.64
C VAL A 52 -7.48 11.53 14.85
N PRO A 53 -8.68 12.12 14.67
CA PRO A 53 -9.47 12.63 15.78
C PRO A 53 -9.98 11.48 16.67
N VAL A 54 -9.94 11.68 18.00
CA VAL A 54 -10.23 10.65 19.02
C VAL A 54 -11.30 11.19 19.98
N VAL A 55 -12.29 10.38 20.36
CA VAL A 55 -13.30 10.72 21.38
C VAL A 55 -13.29 9.64 22.47
N LYS A 56 -13.15 10.05 23.74
CA LYS A 56 -13.11 9.15 24.91
C LYS A 56 -12.07 8.02 24.80
N GLY A 57 -10.92 8.29 24.19
CA GLY A 57 -9.85 7.30 23.97
C GLY A 57 -10.10 6.32 22.81
N VAL A 58 -11.20 6.49 22.07
CA VAL A 58 -11.52 5.69 20.87
C VAL A 58 -11.41 6.57 19.62
N PRO A 59 -10.67 6.15 18.58
CA PRO A 59 -10.60 6.89 17.32
C PRO A 59 -11.99 7.11 16.73
N LEU A 60 -12.35 8.35 16.38
CA LEU A 60 -13.62 8.67 15.70
C LEU A 60 -13.71 8.01 14.32
N HIS A 61 -12.56 7.86 13.67
CA HIS A 61 -12.40 7.06 12.47
C HIS A 61 -11.49 5.88 12.80
N PRO A 62 -11.93 4.61 12.63
CA PRO A 62 -11.01 3.49 12.75
C PRO A 62 -9.91 3.66 11.70
N VAL A 63 -8.68 3.91 12.16
CA VAL A 63 -7.50 4.20 11.32
C VAL A 63 -7.18 3.06 10.38
N GLN A 64 -7.60 1.85 10.71
CA GLN A 64 -7.64 0.68 9.86
C GLN A 64 -8.56 -0.30 10.58
N ASP A 65 -9.63 -0.67 9.91
CA ASP A 65 -10.44 -1.80 10.34
C ASP A 65 -9.53 -3.05 10.37
N PRO A 66 -9.27 -3.68 11.54
CA PRO A 66 -8.40 -4.85 11.62
C PRO A 66 -8.94 -6.05 10.85
N ALA A 67 -10.22 -6.02 10.46
CA ALA A 67 -10.83 -6.97 9.53
C ALA A 67 -10.42 -6.74 8.05
N ARG A 68 -9.79 -5.59 7.72
CA ARG A 68 -9.43 -5.17 6.36
C ARG A 68 -7.91 -5.21 6.10
N LYS A 69 -7.20 -6.14 6.75
CA LYS A 69 -5.75 -6.43 6.63
C LYS A 69 -5.32 -7.05 5.28
N LEU A 70 -6.12 -6.91 4.23
CA LEU A 70 -5.71 -7.38 2.90
C LEU A 70 -4.82 -6.33 2.27
N THR A 71 -3.59 -6.74 1.93
CA THR A 71 -2.68 -5.94 1.13
C THR A 71 -3.36 -5.54 -0.19
N PRO A 72 -3.00 -4.41 -0.82
CA PRO A 72 -3.61 -3.99 -2.08
C PRO A 72 -3.62 -5.10 -3.15
N GLN A 73 -2.54 -5.88 -3.21
CA GLN A 73 -2.39 -7.03 -4.12
C GLN A 73 -3.40 -8.14 -3.82
N MET A 74 -3.69 -8.37 -2.53
CA MET A 74 -4.65 -9.40 -2.15
C MET A 74 -6.10 -8.98 -2.42
N ARG A 75 -6.39 -7.68 -2.44
CA ARG A 75 -7.69 -7.17 -2.90
C ARG A 75 -7.87 -7.40 -4.40
N LEU A 76 -6.82 -7.18 -5.20
CA LEU A 76 -6.85 -7.46 -6.64
C LEU A 76 -7.07 -8.95 -6.92
N TYR A 77 -6.37 -9.82 -6.19
CA TYR A 77 -6.59 -11.27 -6.29
C TYR A 77 -8.03 -11.67 -5.93
N GLN A 78 -8.60 -11.12 -4.84
CA GLN A 78 -9.97 -11.43 -4.44
C GLN A 78 -11.03 -10.92 -5.43
N ALA A 79 -10.70 -9.91 -6.23
CA ALA A 79 -11.58 -9.39 -7.27
C ALA A 79 -11.63 -10.27 -8.53
N LEU A 80 -10.70 -11.23 -8.68
CA LEU A 80 -10.71 -12.20 -9.76
C LEU A 80 -11.86 -13.20 -9.63
N SER A 81 -12.30 -13.77 -10.76
CA SER A 81 -13.20 -14.93 -10.75
C SER A 81 -12.53 -16.14 -10.08
N LYS A 82 -13.32 -17.10 -9.57
CA LYS A 82 -12.79 -18.29 -8.89
C LYS A 82 -11.81 -19.10 -9.76
N GLU A 83 -12.08 -19.18 -11.06
CA GLU A 83 -11.21 -19.87 -12.02
C GLU A 83 -9.88 -19.14 -12.20
N MET A 84 -9.92 -17.81 -12.35
CA MET A 84 -8.71 -16.99 -12.43
C MET A 84 -7.91 -17.01 -11.12
N GLN A 85 -8.58 -17.09 -9.97
CA GLN A 85 -7.93 -17.27 -8.68
C GLN A 85 -7.20 -18.62 -8.60
N SER A 86 -7.84 -19.73 -9.04
CA SER A 86 -7.19 -21.04 -9.12
C SER A 86 -5.96 -20.99 -10.01
N PHE A 87 -6.10 -20.40 -11.19
CA PHE A 87 -5.00 -20.24 -12.14
C PHE A 87 -3.84 -19.41 -11.55
N ALA A 88 -4.14 -18.31 -10.84
CA ALA A 88 -3.13 -17.50 -10.17
C ALA A 88 -2.38 -18.29 -9.09
N ASN A 89 -3.10 -19.09 -8.28
CA ASN A 89 -2.49 -19.95 -7.26
C ASN A 89 -1.58 -21.01 -7.87
N GLU A 90 -2.05 -21.71 -8.91
CA GLU A 90 -1.27 -22.72 -9.61
C GLU A 90 -0.01 -22.12 -10.24
N THR A 91 -0.13 -20.93 -10.84
CA THR A 91 1.01 -20.24 -11.47
C THR A 91 2.04 -19.83 -10.42
N ALA A 92 1.59 -19.27 -9.29
CA ALA A 92 2.46 -18.90 -8.18
C ALA A 92 3.18 -20.13 -7.59
N GLN A 93 2.45 -21.24 -7.41
CA GLN A 93 2.99 -22.50 -6.88
C GLN A 93 4.01 -23.13 -7.83
N LYS A 94 3.70 -23.22 -9.13
CA LYS A 94 4.60 -23.79 -10.16
C LYS A 94 5.92 -23.01 -10.28
N CYS A 95 5.88 -21.71 -10.08
CA CYS A 95 7.08 -20.87 -10.16
C CYS A 95 7.73 -20.60 -8.79
N HIS A 96 7.22 -21.18 -7.71
CA HIS A 96 7.71 -20.96 -6.34
C HIS A 96 7.80 -19.48 -5.93
N VAL A 97 6.87 -18.65 -6.40
CA VAL A 97 6.82 -17.22 -6.05
C VAL A 97 5.61 -16.91 -5.16
N PRO A 98 5.70 -15.90 -4.27
CA PRO A 98 4.53 -15.43 -3.54
C PRO A 98 3.45 -14.91 -4.49
N LEU A 99 2.20 -15.32 -4.28
CA LEU A 99 1.04 -14.93 -5.10
C LEU A 99 0.94 -13.41 -5.31
N THR A 100 1.26 -12.63 -4.28
CA THR A 100 1.24 -11.16 -4.35
C THR A 100 2.15 -10.61 -5.43
N LYS A 101 3.24 -11.30 -5.79
CA LYS A 101 4.20 -10.86 -6.83
C LYS A 101 3.61 -10.84 -8.23
N LEU A 102 2.59 -11.65 -8.49
CA LEU A 102 1.85 -11.64 -9.77
C LEU A 102 1.17 -10.29 -10.02
N PHE A 103 0.75 -9.61 -8.96
CA PHE A 103 0.01 -8.34 -8.98
C PHE A 103 0.91 -7.13 -8.68
N THR A 104 2.21 -7.22 -8.99
CA THR A 104 3.15 -6.11 -8.83
C THR A 104 3.94 -5.89 -10.11
N SER A 105 4.33 -4.64 -10.37
CA SER A 105 5.39 -4.30 -11.32
C SER A 105 6.79 -4.54 -10.73
N ASN A 106 6.89 -4.61 -9.40
CA ASN A 106 8.15 -4.68 -8.66
C ASN A 106 8.59 -6.13 -8.39
N GLY A 107 9.36 -6.68 -9.33
CA GLY A 107 10.10 -7.94 -9.14
C GLY A 107 11.52 -7.76 -9.68
N ARG A 108 12.53 -7.92 -8.82
CA ARG A 108 13.96 -7.85 -9.23
C ARG A 108 14.52 -9.22 -9.59
N LYS A 109 13.91 -10.30 -9.09
CA LYS A 109 14.34 -11.66 -9.40
C LYS A 109 13.86 -12.04 -10.81
N PRO A 110 14.70 -12.70 -11.62
CA PRO A 110 14.30 -13.21 -12.94
C PRO A 110 13.05 -14.11 -12.87
N GLU A 111 12.93 -14.92 -11.82
CA GLU A 111 11.80 -15.81 -11.56
C GLU A 111 10.47 -15.06 -11.38
N ASP A 112 10.47 -13.98 -10.59
CA ASP A 112 9.28 -13.13 -10.40
C ASP A 112 8.81 -12.54 -11.74
N VAL A 113 9.76 -12.11 -12.57
CA VAL A 113 9.48 -11.50 -13.87
C VAL A 113 8.91 -12.53 -14.84
N LEU A 114 9.50 -13.73 -14.88
CA LEU A 114 9.04 -14.82 -15.74
C LEU A 114 7.67 -15.33 -15.32
N CYS A 115 7.45 -15.56 -14.02
CA CYS A 115 6.19 -16.03 -13.48
C CYS A 115 5.04 -15.06 -13.77
N ARG A 116 5.27 -13.76 -13.60
CA ARG A 116 4.29 -12.73 -13.96
C ARG A 116 3.99 -12.70 -15.46
N GLY A 117 5.01 -12.87 -16.29
CA GLY A 117 4.82 -13.00 -17.74
C GLY A 117 3.97 -14.23 -18.11
N CYS A 118 4.22 -15.37 -17.46
CA CYS A 118 3.42 -16.60 -17.59
C CYS A 118 1.96 -16.37 -17.19
N PHE A 119 1.75 -15.72 -16.03
CA PHE A 119 0.42 -15.40 -15.53
C PHE A 119 -0.36 -14.51 -16.51
N TYR A 120 0.24 -13.40 -16.97
CA TYR A 120 -0.42 -12.50 -17.93
C TYR A 120 -0.66 -13.16 -19.30
N TYR A 121 0.28 -13.98 -19.76
CA TYR A 121 0.12 -14.76 -20.98
C TYR A 121 -1.07 -15.73 -20.84
N GLY A 122 -1.16 -16.44 -19.72
CA GLY A 122 -2.27 -17.35 -19.44
C GLY A 122 -3.62 -16.63 -19.33
N LEU A 123 -3.66 -15.46 -18.68
CA LEU A 123 -4.86 -14.61 -18.66
C LEU A 123 -5.32 -14.23 -20.06
N SER A 124 -4.39 -13.97 -20.97
CA SER A 124 -4.71 -13.63 -22.36
C SER A 124 -5.14 -14.84 -23.18
N CYS A 125 -4.51 -16.01 -23.00
CA CYS A 125 -4.74 -17.18 -23.85
C CYS A 125 -5.84 -18.13 -23.37
N HIS A 126 -6.05 -18.24 -22.05
CA HIS A 126 -7.04 -19.13 -21.44
C HIS A 126 -8.36 -18.44 -21.11
N PHE A 127 -8.31 -17.14 -20.82
CA PHE A 127 -9.48 -16.35 -20.42
C PHE A 127 -9.80 -15.24 -21.43
N ASP A 128 -9.13 -15.23 -22.59
CA ASP A 128 -9.29 -14.27 -23.68
C ASP A 128 -9.28 -12.79 -23.23
N LEU A 129 -8.52 -12.48 -22.17
CA LEU A 129 -8.42 -11.12 -21.66
C LEU A 129 -7.46 -10.28 -22.50
N GLY A 130 -7.94 -9.11 -22.94
CA GLY A 130 -7.09 -8.09 -23.56
C GLY A 130 -6.10 -7.47 -22.57
N TYR A 131 -4.98 -6.95 -23.06
CA TYR A 131 -3.91 -6.41 -22.20
C TYR A 131 -4.36 -5.23 -21.31
N GLU A 132 -5.31 -4.40 -21.79
CA GLU A 132 -5.94 -3.33 -20.99
C GLU A 132 -6.75 -3.88 -19.81
N CYS A 133 -7.51 -4.95 -20.06
CA CYS A 133 -8.30 -5.62 -19.03
C CYS A 133 -7.38 -6.28 -18.00
N ILE A 134 -6.32 -6.97 -18.45
CA ILE A 134 -5.31 -7.56 -17.56
C ILE A 134 -4.63 -6.48 -16.72
N ALA A 135 -4.27 -5.34 -17.33
CA ALA A 135 -3.64 -4.22 -16.64
C ALA A 135 -4.50 -3.66 -15.52
N THR A 136 -5.80 -3.45 -15.79
CA THR A 136 -6.77 -2.96 -14.81
C THR A 136 -6.97 -3.99 -13.69
N THR A 137 -7.14 -5.25 -14.05
CA THR A 137 -7.35 -6.35 -13.10
C THR A 137 -6.14 -6.57 -12.18
N CYS A 138 -4.93 -6.40 -12.72
CA CYS A 138 -3.68 -6.60 -11.98
C CYS A 138 -3.12 -5.32 -11.36
N GLY A 139 -3.75 -4.17 -11.54
CA GLY A 139 -3.32 -2.88 -11.00
C GLY A 139 -1.96 -2.40 -11.55
N VAL A 140 -1.66 -2.68 -12.82
CA VAL A 140 -0.42 -2.29 -13.51
C VAL A 140 -0.72 -1.55 -14.80
N SER A 141 0.30 -0.96 -15.46
CA SER A 141 0.08 -0.35 -16.77
C SER A 141 0.05 -1.39 -17.91
N PRO A 142 -0.68 -1.13 -19.01
CA PRO A 142 -0.71 -2.01 -20.19
C PRO A 142 0.69 -2.24 -20.78
N GLN A 143 1.58 -1.24 -20.72
CA GLN A 143 2.96 -1.42 -21.20
C GLN A 143 3.74 -2.44 -20.36
N VAL A 144 3.48 -2.52 -19.04
CA VAL A 144 4.06 -3.53 -18.17
C VAL A 144 3.58 -4.93 -18.55
N VAL A 145 2.27 -5.07 -18.82
CA VAL A 145 1.68 -6.33 -19.29
C VAL A 145 2.32 -6.76 -20.61
N HIS A 146 2.33 -5.88 -21.61
CA HIS A 146 2.91 -6.15 -22.92
C HIS A 146 4.39 -6.56 -22.83
N ARG A 147 5.20 -5.84 -22.05
CA ARG A 147 6.62 -6.16 -21.86
C ARG A 147 6.82 -7.52 -21.18
N ALA A 148 6.02 -7.82 -20.15
CA ALA A 148 6.11 -9.09 -19.43
C ALA A 148 5.72 -10.28 -20.31
N VAL A 149 4.61 -10.17 -21.06
CA VAL A 149 4.17 -11.21 -22.00
C VAL A 149 5.19 -11.40 -23.12
N ARG A 150 5.67 -10.32 -23.75
CA ARG A 150 6.70 -10.40 -24.80
C ARG A 150 7.96 -11.09 -24.30
N ARG A 151 8.43 -10.75 -23.10
CA ARG A 151 9.62 -11.35 -22.50
C ARG A 151 9.41 -12.83 -22.21
N TYR A 152 8.25 -13.20 -21.69
CA TYR A 152 7.88 -14.60 -21.47
C TYR A 152 7.90 -15.38 -22.79
N CYS A 153 7.14 -14.94 -23.80
CA CYS A 153 7.10 -15.58 -25.13
C CYS A 153 8.50 -15.79 -25.72
N LEU A 154 9.38 -14.79 -25.65
CA LEU A 154 10.76 -14.90 -26.12
C LEU A 154 11.58 -15.92 -25.34
N GLN A 155 11.36 -16.04 -24.03
CA GLN A 155 12.14 -16.91 -23.16
C GLN A 155 11.71 -18.39 -23.23
N VAL A 156 10.42 -18.67 -23.41
CA VAL A 156 9.89 -20.04 -23.55
C VAL A 156 9.63 -20.46 -25.00
N GLY A 157 9.81 -19.57 -25.97
CA GLY A 157 9.53 -19.86 -27.38
C GLY A 157 8.04 -20.00 -27.70
N ALA A 158 7.16 -19.41 -26.87
CA ALA A 158 5.72 -19.45 -27.08
C ALA A 158 5.27 -18.39 -28.12
N PRO A 159 4.25 -18.68 -28.95
CA PRO A 159 3.66 -17.68 -29.85
C PRO A 159 3.03 -16.55 -29.05
N ARG A 160 2.87 -15.37 -29.66
CA ARG A 160 2.20 -14.26 -28.98
C ARG A 160 0.69 -14.50 -28.93
N PRO A 161 -0.02 -13.99 -27.90
CA PRO A 161 -1.48 -14.10 -27.84
C PRO A 161 -2.21 -13.58 -29.10
N SER A 162 -1.69 -12.52 -29.73
CA SER A 162 -2.23 -12.00 -30.98
C SER A 162 -2.11 -12.99 -32.15
N GLU A 163 -0.97 -13.68 -32.25
CA GLU A 163 -0.72 -14.69 -33.29
C GLU A 163 -1.60 -15.94 -33.08
N LEU A 164 -1.94 -16.26 -31.83
CA LEU A 164 -2.90 -17.31 -31.47
C LEU A 164 -4.34 -16.93 -31.82
N ALA A 165 -4.72 -15.66 -31.64
CA ALA A 165 -6.05 -15.19 -32.03
C ALA A 165 -6.26 -15.25 -33.55
N ASP A 166 -5.24 -14.87 -34.32
CA ASP A 166 -5.28 -14.89 -35.78
C ASP A 166 -5.32 -16.33 -36.33
N THR A 167 -4.59 -17.26 -35.73
CA THR A 167 -4.63 -18.69 -36.10
C THR A 167 -5.95 -19.36 -35.73
N ARG A 168 -6.57 -19.03 -34.59
CA ARG A 168 -7.92 -19.51 -34.24
C ARG A 168 -8.99 -19.00 -35.21
N ARG A 169 -8.89 -17.75 -35.68
CA ARG A 169 -9.81 -17.19 -36.68
C ARG A 169 -9.62 -17.76 -38.07
N ALA A 170 -8.39 -18.12 -38.44
CA ALA A 170 -8.12 -18.72 -39.75
C ALA A 170 -8.61 -20.17 -39.89
N VAL A 171 -8.96 -20.82 -38.77
CA VAL A 171 -9.42 -22.22 -38.73
C VAL A 171 -10.95 -22.34 -38.52
N ALA A 172 -11.62 -21.25 -38.17
CA ALA A 172 -13.08 -21.16 -37.99
C ALA A 172 -13.79 -20.75 -39.29
#